data_AF-A0A7L2LHM5-F1
#
_entry.id   AF-A0A7L2LHM5-F1
#
_cell.length_a   1.000
_cell.length_b   1.000
_cell.length_c   1.000
_cell.angle_alpha   90.00
_cell.angle_beta   90.00
_cell.angle_gamma   90.00
#
_symmetry.space_group_name_H-M   'P 1'
#
loop_
_entity.id
_entity.type
_entity.pdbx_description
1 polymer ?
#
loop_
_entity_poly.entity_id
_entity_poly.type
_entity_poly.pdbx_seq_one_letter_code
_entity_poly.pdbx_strand_id
1 'polypeptide(L)'
;VEDRKVDWRRWKQERKAETKKWKEIKLLKKLEKQRMRELAEQQAQTQEEQKEDRGRRHTLSVALPGSILNNAQSLELRTYLAGQIARACAIFCVDEIVVFDEHGEDVKSVEGDFQGIGRKGKACVQLARILQYLECPQYLRKSFFPKHEDLQFAGLLNPLDSPHHMRVDEDLEYREGVVLDRPTKPGRGSFVNCGMRKEVQIDKQLNPGLRVTVRLEEPQNPEAKVRKGTVVSSHHPRAVSGLYWGYSVRLASCLSAVFSECPFKEGYDLSIGTSERGSSVDEITLPSFRHALVVFGGLEGLEAGIDVDPKLEVTDPSVLFDFYLNTCPSQGSRTIRTEEALLISLSALRPHIEKAVKTPGDS
;
A
#
# COMPACT_ATOMS: atom_id res chain seq x y z
N VAL A 1 -56.72 -41.01 -56.92
CA VAL A 1 -56.51 -39.93 -55.91
C VAL A 1 -57.29 -40.35 -54.69
N GLU A 2 -56.65 -41.07 -53.77
CA GLU A 2 -57.29 -41.53 -52.53
C GLU A 2 -57.22 -40.42 -51.48
N ASP A 3 -58.39 -39.96 -51.07
CA ASP A 3 -58.59 -38.83 -50.18
C ASP A 3 -58.40 -39.28 -48.71
N ARG A 4 -57.17 -39.14 -48.20
CA ARG A 4 -56.86 -39.40 -46.78
C ARG A 4 -57.49 -38.31 -45.92
N LYS A 5 -58.71 -38.56 -45.44
CA LYS A 5 -59.35 -37.75 -44.37
C LYS A 5 -58.47 -37.76 -43.11
N VAL A 6 -57.76 -36.66 -42.88
CA VAL A 6 -57.00 -36.42 -41.65
C VAL A 6 -57.99 -36.27 -40.50
N ASP A 7 -57.90 -37.12 -39.48
CA ASP A 7 -58.73 -37.06 -38.28
C ASP A 7 -58.36 -35.82 -37.45
N TRP A 8 -59.08 -34.73 -37.69
CA TRP A 8 -58.83 -33.39 -37.14
C TRP A 8 -58.80 -33.37 -35.61
N ARG A 9 -59.48 -34.33 -34.95
CA ARG A 9 -59.47 -34.47 -33.48
C ARG A 9 -58.14 -35.02 -32.96
N ARG A 10 -57.57 -36.02 -33.64
CA ARG A 10 -56.25 -36.61 -33.29
C ARG A 10 -55.12 -35.63 -33.54
N TRP A 11 -55.11 -34.95 -34.69
CA TRP A 11 -54.13 -33.92 -35.02
C TRP A 11 -54.11 -32.76 -33.99
N LYS A 12 -55.30 -32.32 -33.55
CA LYS A 12 -55.43 -31.27 -32.51
C LYS A 12 -54.96 -31.74 -31.13
N GLN A 13 -55.15 -33.02 -30.79
CA GLN A 13 -54.63 -33.61 -29.55
C GLN A 13 -53.11 -33.74 -29.57
N GLU A 14 -52.51 -34.17 -30.68
CA GLU A 14 -51.06 -34.28 -30.85
C GLU A 14 -50.37 -32.93 -30.73
N ARG A 15 -50.85 -31.88 -31.44
CA ARG A 15 -50.29 -30.52 -31.29
C ARG A 15 -50.44 -29.98 -29.87
N LYS A 16 -51.54 -30.29 -29.17
CA LYS A 16 -51.75 -29.87 -27.78
C LYS A 16 -50.76 -30.57 -26.83
N ALA A 17 -50.44 -31.83 -27.08
CA ALA A 17 -49.44 -32.60 -26.34
C ALA A 17 -48.01 -32.09 -26.62
N GLU A 18 -47.65 -31.80 -27.88
CA GLU A 18 -46.37 -31.21 -28.25
C GLU A 18 -46.17 -29.82 -27.62
N THR A 19 -47.20 -28.98 -27.64
CA THR A 19 -47.14 -27.65 -27.04
C THR A 19 -46.97 -27.74 -25.52
N LYS A 20 -47.54 -28.77 -24.87
CA LYS A 20 -47.37 -29.03 -23.44
C LYS A 20 -45.93 -29.46 -23.10
N LYS A 21 -45.37 -30.40 -23.88
CA LYS A 21 -43.97 -30.83 -23.76
C LYS A 21 -43.00 -29.67 -23.99
N TRP A 22 -43.25 -28.81 -24.98
CA TRP A 22 -42.42 -27.63 -25.23
C TRP A 22 -42.45 -26.62 -24.06
N LYS A 23 -43.61 -26.40 -23.44
CA LYS A 23 -43.74 -25.56 -22.25
C LYS A 23 -43.00 -26.14 -21.05
N GLU A 24 -43.08 -27.46 -20.84
CA GLU A 24 -42.34 -28.16 -19.77
C GLU A 24 -40.82 -28.06 -19.96
N ILE A 25 -40.31 -28.28 -21.18
CA ILE A 25 -38.88 -28.12 -21.49
C ILE A 25 -38.42 -26.67 -21.28
N LYS A 26 -39.24 -25.68 -21.66
CA LYS A 26 -38.92 -24.26 -21.47
C LYS A 26 -38.90 -23.87 -19.99
N LEU A 27 -39.79 -24.45 -19.19
CA LEU A 27 -39.83 -24.26 -17.74
C LEU A 27 -38.61 -24.91 -17.06
N LEU A 28 -38.25 -26.13 -17.46
CA LEU A 28 -37.05 -26.84 -16.97
C LEU A 28 -35.77 -26.04 -17.28
N LYS A 29 -35.59 -25.55 -18.51
CA LYS A 29 -34.44 -24.68 -18.85
C LYS A 29 -34.40 -23.38 -18.05
N LYS A 30 -35.57 -22.82 -17.71
CA LYS A 30 -35.66 -21.61 -16.88
C LYS A 30 -35.27 -21.90 -15.43
N LEU A 31 -35.72 -23.03 -14.88
CA LEU A 31 -35.37 -23.51 -13.54
C LEU A 31 -33.88 -23.86 -13.44
N GLU A 32 -33.30 -24.56 -14.42
CA GLU A 32 -31.86 -24.82 -14.49
C GLU A 32 -31.05 -23.52 -14.51
N LYS A 33 -31.49 -22.54 -15.31
CA LYS A 33 -30.82 -21.23 -15.37
C LYS A 33 -30.92 -20.46 -14.04
N GLN A 34 -32.05 -20.55 -13.33
CA GLN A 34 -32.17 -19.97 -11.99
C GLN A 34 -31.26 -20.67 -10.98
N ARG A 35 -31.26 -22.00 -10.97
CA ARG A 35 -30.43 -22.81 -10.07
C ARG A 35 -28.94 -22.57 -10.27
N MET A 36 -28.50 -22.47 -11.53
CA MET A 36 -27.11 -22.10 -11.86
C MET A 36 -26.74 -20.69 -11.39
N ARG A 37 -27.70 -19.76 -11.38
CA ARG A 37 -27.49 -18.38 -10.91
C ARG A 37 -27.41 -18.32 -9.38
N GLU A 38 -28.28 -19.04 -8.69
CA GLU A 38 -28.24 -19.18 -7.23
C GLU A 38 -26.95 -19.87 -6.75
N LEU A 39 -26.51 -20.93 -7.44
CA LEU A 39 -25.22 -21.59 -7.17
C LEU A 39 -24.03 -20.64 -7.40
N ALA A 40 -24.07 -19.82 -8.46
CA ALA A 40 -23.03 -18.82 -8.71
C ALA A 40 -23.04 -17.71 -7.65
N GLU A 41 -24.22 -17.27 -7.20
CA GLU A 41 -24.36 -16.28 -6.12
C GLU A 41 -23.88 -16.83 -4.77
N GLN A 42 -24.19 -18.09 -4.44
CA GLN A 42 -23.69 -18.76 -3.23
C GLN A 42 -22.17 -18.97 -3.29
N GLN A 43 -21.64 -19.36 -4.44
CA GLN A 43 -20.19 -19.48 -4.64
C GLN A 43 -19.49 -18.11 -4.53
N ALA A 44 -20.09 -17.05 -5.08
CA ALA A 44 -19.58 -15.69 -4.96
C ALA A 44 -19.60 -15.20 -3.51
N GLN A 45 -20.69 -15.44 -2.77
CA GLN A 45 -20.79 -15.10 -1.34
C GLN A 45 -19.75 -15.85 -0.50
N THR A 46 -19.60 -17.16 -0.71
CA THR A 46 -18.59 -17.95 0.02
C THR A 46 -17.17 -17.49 -0.31
N GLN A 47 -16.91 -17.08 -1.57
CA GLN A 47 -15.62 -16.51 -1.97
C GLN A 47 -15.38 -15.10 -1.41
N GLU A 48 -16.41 -14.28 -1.27
CA GLU A 48 -16.33 -12.97 -0.60
C GLU A 48 -16.04 -13.13 0.89
N GLU A 49 -16.75 -14.02 1.59
CA GLU A 49 -16.50 -14.33 3.01
C GLU A 49 -15.08 -14.87 3.23
N GLN A 50 -14.59 -15.74 2.34
CA GLN A 50 -13.20 -16.24 2.38
C GLN A 50 -12.16 -15.19 2.00
N LYS A 51 -12.53 -14.13 1.25
CA LYS A 51 -11.65 -13.00 0.96
C LYS A 51 -11.54 -12.06 2.15
N GLU A 52 -12.63 -11.83 2.90
CA GLU A 52 -12.63 -10.96 4.08
C GLU A 52 -11.66 -11.40 5.19
N ASP A 53 -11.35 -12.70 5.27
CA ASP A 53 -10.39 -13.25 6.26
C ASP A 53 -8.90 -13.11 5.86
N ARG A 54 -8.60 -12.64 4.64
CA ARG A 54 -7.21 -12.48 4.17
C ARG A 54 -6.59 -11.11 4.49
N GLY A 55 -7.39 -10.20 5.03
CA GLY A 55 -7.00 -8.81 5.25
C GLY A 55 -5.93 -8.62 6.33
N ARG A 56 -4.90 -7.81 6.05
CA ARG A 56 -3.95 -7.33 7.07
C ARG A 56 -4.53 -6.09 7.75
N ARG A 57 -5.01 -6.22 8.99
CA ARG A 57 -5.64 -5.12 9.73
C ARG A 57 -4.65 -4.15 10.37
N HIS A 58 -3.49 -4.63 10.82
CA HIS A 58 -2.45 -3.80 11.44
C HIS A 58 -1.60 -3.05 10.41
N THR A 59 -1.05 -1.89 10.80
CA THR A 59 -0.04 -1.16 10.03
C THR A 59 1.32 -1.19 10.72
N LEU A 60 2.37 -1.06 9.93
CA LEU A 60 3.74 -0.92 10.39
C LEU A 60 4.34 0.36 9.82
N SER A 61 4.72 1.30 10.69
CA SER A 61 5.38 2.54 10.33
C SER A 61 6.85 2.48 10.76
N VAL A 62 7.72 3.07 9.96
CA VAL A 62 9.15 3.20 10.27
C VAL A 62 9.52 4.67 10.30
N ALA A 63 10.19 5.12 11.36
CA ALA A 63 10.75 6.47 11.45
C ALA A 63 12.27 6.44 11.47
N LEU A 64 12.90 7.32 10.69
CA LEU A 64 14.34 7.49 10.64
C LEU A 64 14.72 8.94 10.32
N PRO A 65 15.89 9.42 10.75
CA PRO A 65 16.28 10.79 10.47
C PRO A 65 16.77 10.92 9.03
N GLY A 66 16.47 12.04 8.37
CA GLY A 66 16.98 12.31 7.02
C GLY A 66 18.49 12.56 6.97
N SER A 67 19.09 12.94 8.11
CA SER A 67 20.52 13.24 8.29
C SER A 67 21.44 12.11 7.82
N ILE A 68 20.98 10.86 7.80
CA ILE A 68 21.75 9.69 7.34
C ILE A 68 22.31 9.87 5.92
N LEU A 69 21.62 10.65 5.08
CA LEU A 69 22.07 10.95 3.71
C LEU A 69 23.30 11.86 3.68
N ASN A 70 23.58 12.60 4.75
CA ASN A 70 24.76 13.46 4.86
C ASN A 70 26.04 12.65 5.06
N ASN A 71 25.94 11.39 5.49
CA ASN A 71 27.08 10.49 5.67
C ASN A 71 27.54 9.83 4.36
N ALA A 72 26.79 10.00 3.27
CA ALA A 72 27.14 9.44 1.97
C ALA A 72 28.27 10.26 1.30
N GLN A 73 29.23 9.57 0.69
CA GLN A 73 30.44 10.20 0.13
C GLN A 73 30.24 10.84 -1.26
N SER A 74 29.15 10.51 -1.95
CA SER A 74 28.80 11.06 -3.26
C SER A 74 27.29 11.15 -3.44
N LEU A 75 26.82 11.94 -4.41
CA LEU A 75 25.40 12.07 -4.70
C LEU A 75 24.78 10.77 -5.23
N GLU A 76 25.56 9.97 -5.94
CA GLU A 76 25.20 8.62 -6.41
C GLU A 76 24.97 7.69 -5.22
N LEU A 77 25.92 7.62 -4.28
CA LEU A 77 25.81 6.81 -3.06
C LEU A 77 24.69 7.29 -2.16
N ARG A 78 24.46 8.61 -2.09
CA ARG A 78 23.35 9.21 -1.35
C ARG A 78 22.00 8.79 -1.91
N THR A 79 21.88 8.79 -3.23
CA THR A 79 20.68 8.29 -3.92
C THR A 79 20.51 6.79 -3.67
N TYR A 80 21.59 6.01 -3.80
CA TYR A 80 21.60 4.57 -3.56
C TYR A 80 21.18 4.20 -2.13
N LEU A 81 21.67 4.93 -1.12
CA LEU A 81 21.29 4.76 0.29
C LEU A 81 19.79 4.94 0.52
N ALA A 82 19.18 5.99 -0.06
CA ALA A 82 17.73 6.15 -0.03
C ALA A 82 16.99 4.96 -0.69
N GLY A 83 17.56 4.40 -1.75
CA GLY A 83 17.06 3.17 -2.38
C GLY A 83 17.14 1.92 -1.49
N GLN A 84 18.20 1.79 -0.68
CA GLN A 84 18.34 0.68 0.27
C GLN A 84 17.23 0.74 1.33
N ILE A 85 16.90 1.93 1.83
CA ILE A 85 15.82 2.14 2.80
C ILE A 85 14.47 1.81 2.19
N ALA A 86 14.19 2.34 0.99
CA ALA A 86 12.96 2.06 0.26
C ALA A 86 12.74 0.56 0.07
N ARG A 87 13.80 -0.17 -0.32
CA ARG A 87 13.75 -1.62 -0.50
C ARG A 87 13.55 -2.36 0.81
N ALA A 88 14.26 -2.00 1.88
CA ALA A 88 14.07 -2.62 3.19
C ALA A 88 12.61 -2.49 3.64
N CYS A 89 12.05 -1.28 3.55
CA CYS A 89 10.66 -1.01 3.90
C CYS A 89 9.67 -1.80 3.03
N ALA A 90 9.91 -1.88 1.72
CA ALA A 90 9.07 -2.65 0.80
C ALA A 90 9.11 -4.16 1.08
N ILE A 91 10.29 -4.73 1.38
CA ILE A 91 10.47 -6.15 1.70
C ILE A 91 9.65 -6.55 2.93
N PHE A 92 9.64 -5.69 3.95
CA PHE A 92 8.92 -5.94 5.21
C PHE A 92 7.52 -5.35 5.26
N CYS A 93 6.95 -4.96 4.10
CA CYS A 93 5.56 -4.50 3.97
C CYS A 93 5.21 -3.31 4.88
N VAL A 94 6.15 -2.39 5.09
CA VAL A 94 5.98 -1.14 5.85
C VAL A 94 4.97 -0.24 5.14
N ASP A 95 4.01 0.31 5.88
CA ASP A 95 2.89 1.13 5.35
C ASP A 95 3.18 2.64 5.34
N GLU A 96 4.13 3.09 6.16
CA GLU A 96 4.50 4.50 6.29
C GLU A 96 5.99 4.62 6.63
N ILE A 97 6.69 5.53 5.93
CA ILE A 97 8.04 5.94 6.26
C ILE A 97 8.00 7.40 6.71
N VAL A 98 8.35 7.64 7.97
CA VAL A 98 8.44 8.97 8.57
C VAL A 98 9.90 9.41 8.54
N VAL A 99 10.19 10.46 7.78
CA VAL A 99 11.51 11.06 7.74
C VAL A 99 11.49 12.27 8.67
N PHE A 100 12.12 12.14 9.84
CA PHE A 100 12.21 13.24 10.79
C PHE A 100 13.51 14.01 10.67
N ASP A 101 13.50 15.25 11.13
CA ASP A 101 14.71 16.02 11.30
C ASP A 101 15.23 15.96 12.75
N GLU A 102 16.54 15.76 12.89
CA GLU A 102 17.27 15.73 14.15
C GLU A 102 18.24 16.93 14.29
N HIS A 103 18.13 17.92 13.42
CA HIS A 103 18.97 19.13 13.43
C HIS A 103 18.18 20.44 13.56
N GLY A 104 16.85 20.38 13.71
CA GLY A 104 16.00 21.53 14.07
C GLY A 104 15.59 22.42 12.91
N GLU A 105 15.54 21.87 11.70
CA GLU A 105 15.12 22.54 10.48
C GLU A 105 13.63 22.30 10.20
N ASP A 106 12.84 23.36 10.23
CA ASP A 106 11.39 23.28 10.03
C ASP A 106 11.04 23.11 8.54
N VAL A 107 11.20 21.89 8.01
CA VAL A 107 10.87 21.56 6.62
C VAL A 107 9.66 20.63 6.56
N LYS A 108 8.52 21.18 6.11
CA LYS A 108 7.22 20.47 6.06
C LYS A 108 6.80 19.99 4.68
N SER A 109 7.50 20.41 3.62
CA SER A 109 7.12 20.09 2.24
C SER A 109 8.29 19.55 1.44
N VAL A 110 7.99 18.59 0.56
CA VAL A 110 8.92 18.11 -0.46
C VAL A 110 8.92 18.98 -1.72
N GLU A 111 8.13 20.05 -1.78
CA GLU A 111 8.10 20.99 -2.91
C GLU A 111 9.19 22.07 -2.72
N GLY A 112 10.02 22.29 -3.75
CA GLY A 112 11.10 23.28 -3.72
C GLY A 112 12.29 22.91 -4.60
N ASP A 113 13.06 23.92 -5.00
CA ASP A 113 14.23 23.79 -5.88
C ASP A 113 15.46 23.25 -5.13
N PHE A 114 16.22 22.35 -5.78
CA PHE A 114 17.54 21.96 -5.32
C PHE A 114 18.48 23.18 -5.31
N GLN A 115 19.22 23.39 -4.21
CA GLN A 115 20.24 24.47 -4.17
C GLN A 115 21.60 23.93 -3.69
N GLY A 116 21.97 22.72 -4.10
CA GLY A 116 23.28 22.12 -3.84
C GLY A 116 23.41 21.28 -2.56
N ILE A 117 24.55 20.59 -2.46
CA ILE A 117 24.87 19.54 -1.47
C ILE A 117 25.33 20.10 -0.10
N GLY A 118 25.47 21.42 0.05
CA GLY A 118 26.21 22.00 1.18
C GLY A 118 25.41 22.54 2.37
N ARG A 119 24.08 22.53 2.36
CA ARG A 119 23.30 23.03 3.50
C ARG A 119 22.65 21.88 4.24
N LYS A 120 22.96 21.78 5.54
CA LYS A 120 22.13 21.09 6.54
C LYS A 120 20.66 21.42 6.20
N GLY A 121 19.78 20.41 6.14
CA GLY A 121 18.35 20.60 5.89
C GLY A 121 17.71 19.92 4.70
N LYS A 122 18.48 19.68 3.64
CA LYS A 122 17.91 19.11 2.41
C LYS A 122 17.86 17.60 2.40
N ALA A 123 18.46 16.96 3.40
CA ALA A 123 18.56 15.53 3.51
C ALA A 123 17.19 14.87 3.68
N CYS A 124 16.34 15.44 4.55
CA CYS A 124 14.98 14.95 4.78
C CYS A 124 14.12 15.06 3.50
N VAL A 125 14.13 16.23 2.85
CA VAL A 125 13.38 16.46 1.59
C VAL A 125 13.84 15.53 0.48
N GLN A 126 15.15 15.42 0.28
CA GLN A 126 15.69 14.57 -0.77
C GLN A 126 15.36 13.09 -0.51
N LEU A 127 15.51 12.62 0.73
CA LEU A 127 15.16 11.26 1.12
C LEU A 127 13.68 11.01 0.83
N ALA A 128 12.79 11.86 1.35
CA ALA A 128 11.36 11.73 1.16
C ALA A 128 10.96 11.72 -0.32
N ARG A 129 11.56 12.60 -1.13
CA ARG A 129 11.31 12.68 -2.58
C ARG A 129 11.75 11.42 -3.33
N ILE A 130 12.92 10.86 -2.99
CA ILE A 130 13.39 9.59 -3.58
C ILE A 130 12.48 8.42 -3.16
N LEU A 131 12.10 8.35 -1.88
CA LEU A 131 11.20 7.32 -1.36
C LEU A 131 9.84 7.36 -2.08
N GLN A 132 9.26 8.54 -2.26
CA GLN A 132 8.00 8.75 -3.00
C GLN A 132 8.14 8.36 -4.48
N TYR A 133 9.26 8.72 -5.12
CA TYR A 133 9.53 8.35 -6.52
C TYR A 133 9.62 6.83 -6.70
N LEU A 134 10.29 6.13 -5.77
CA LEU A 134 10.43 4.69 -5.82
C LEU A 134 9.11 3.97 -5.59
N GLU A 135 8.30 4.42 -4.61
CA GLU A 135 6.99 3.84 -4.35
C GLU A 135 6.03 4.03 -5.52
N CYS A 136 6.10 5.15 -6.23
CA CYS A 136 5.22 5.43 -7.35
C CYS A 136 5.40 4.44 -8.51
N PRO A 137 4.32 3.78 -8.98
CA PRO A 137 4.35 2.88 -10.13
C PRO A 137 4.92 3.56 -11.38
N GLN A 138 5.72 2.82 -12.16
CA GLN A 138 6.51 3.38 -13.27
C GLN A 138 5.67 4.16 -14.30
N TYR A 139 4.46 3.69 -14.61
CA TYR A 139 3.56 4.33 -15.57
C TYR A 139 2.95 5.66 -15.07
N LEU A 140 3.04 5.94 -13.77
CA LEU A 140 2.54 7.17 -13.14
C LEU A 140 3.63 8.20 -12.88
N ARG A 141 4.91 7.80 -12.88
CA ARG A 141 6.02 8.69 -12.50
C ARG A 141 6.08 9.97 -13.33
N LYS A 142 5.81 9.89 -14.63
CA LYS A 142 5.80 11.06 -15.52
C LYS A 142 4.69 12.07 -15.19
N SER A 143 3.61 11.63 -14.54
CA SER A 143 2.49 12.49 -14.16
C SER A 143 2.72 13.20 -12.83
N PHE A 144 3.46 12.57 -11.91
CA PHE A 144 3.66 13.10 -10.55
C PHE A 144 5.03 13.72 -10.29
N PHE A 145 6.06 13.31 -11.03
CA PHE A 145 7.44 13.73 -10.78
C PHE A 145 7.99 14.49 -11.99
N PRO A 146 8.06 15.83 -11.93
CA PRO A 146 8.80 16.60 -12.92
C PRO A 146 10.30 16.25 -12.85
N LYS A 147 11.05 16.62 -13.90
CA LYS A 147 12.51 16.48 -13.88
C LYS A 147 13.07 17.29 -12.73
N HIS A 148 13.75 16.63 -11.80
CA HIS A 148 14.33 17.25 -10.62
C HIS A 148 15.73 16.70 -10.37
N GLU A 149 16.65 17.54 -9.89
CA GLU A 149 18.06 17.18 -9.69
C GLU A 149 18.27 16.07 -8.65
N ASP A 150 17.48 16.06 -7.56
CA ASP A 150 17.46 14.95 -6.58
C ASP A 150 17.16 13.58 -7.20
N LEU A 151 16.50 13.55 -8.36
CA LEU A 151 16.11 12.31 -9.05
C LEU A 151 17.02 12.02 -10.25
N GLN A 152 18.11 12.76 -10.43
CA GLN A 152 19.00 12.59 -11.59
C GLN A 152 19.63 11.19 -11.65
N PHE A 153 19.91 10.59 -10.48
CA PHE A 153 20.47 9.24 -10.35
C PHE A 153 19.40 8.18 -10.07
N ALA A 154 18.11 8.49 -10.23
CA ALA A 154 17.03 7.54 -9.97
C ALA A 154 17.12 6.27 -10.83
N GLY A 155 17.81 6.34 -11.99
CA GLY A 155 18.10 5.18 -12.84
C GLY A 155 19.10 4.17 -12.27
N LEU A 156 19.89 4.56 -11.25
CA LEU A 156 20.80 3.66 -10.52
C LEU A 156 20.06 2.78 -9.51
N LEU A 157 18.86 3.20 -9.09
CA LEU A 157 18.15 2.60 -7.98
C LEU A 157 17.59 1.23 -8.36
N ASN A 158 17.73 0.28 -7.44
CA ASN A 158 17.10 -1.02 -7.56
C ASN A 158 15.57 -0.86 -7.49
N PRO A 159 14.80 -1.49 -8.40
CA PRO A 159 13.34 -1.39 -8.40
C PRO A 159 12.77 -1.97 -7.10
N LEU A 160 11.59 -1.50 -6.67
CA LEU A 160 10.92 -2.08 -5.50
C LEU A 160 10.19 -3.38 -5.83
N ASP A 161 9.69 -3.50 -7.08
CA ASP A 161 8.89 -4.64 -7.56
C ASP A 161 7.76 -5.05 -6.60
N SER A 162 7.10 -4.05 -6.01
CA SER A 162 5.96 -4.24 -5.10
C SER A 162 4.69 -4.65 -5.87
N PRO A 163 3.66 -5.23 -5.22
CA PRO A 163 2.47 -5.74 -5.92
C PRO A 163 1.71 -4.70 -6.77
N HIS A 164 1.83 -3.41 -6.45
CA HIS A 164 1.23 -2.33 -7.24
C HIS A 164 2.11 -1.85 -8.41
N HIS A 165 3.34 -2.37 -8.56
CA HIS A 165 4.28 -2.09 -9.67
C HIS A 165 4.04 -3.03 -10.85
N MET A 166 2.80 -3.04 -11.31
CA MET A 166 2.31 -3.97 -12.31
C MET A 166 2.80 -3.67 -13.72
N ARG A 167 3.05 -4.73 -14.49
CA ARG A 167 3.22 -4.62 -15.95
C ARG A 167 1.87 -4.39 -16.63
N VAL A 168 1.90 -3.99 -17.90
CA VAL A 168 0.69 -3.63 -18.67
C VAL A 168 -0.28 -4.81 -18.83
N ASP A 169 0.26 -6.02 -18.98
CA ASP A 169 -0.50 -7.24 -19.30
C ASP A 169 -0.86 -8.10 -18.07
N GLU A 170 -0.47 -7.67 -16.87
CA GLU A 170 -0.77 -8.39 -15.63
C GLU A 170 -2.15 -7.97 -15.09
N ASP A 171 -3.06 -8.91 -14.88
CA ASP A 171 -4.38 -8.61 -14.33
C ASP A 171 -4.41 -8.90 -12.82
N LEU A 172 -4.65 -7.88 -12.00
CA LEU A 172 -4.95 -7.97 -10.56
C LEU A 172 -6.24 -7.21 -10.26
N GLU A 173 -6.83 -7.53 -9.11
CA GLU A 173 -8.08 -6.94 -8.61
C GLU A 173 -7.97 -5.42 -8.39
N TYR A 174 -6.78 -4.92 -8.04
CA TYR A 174 -6.53 -3.50 -7.79
C TYR A 174 -5.44 -2.96 -8.70
N ARG A 175 -5.55 -1.67 -9.04
CA ARG A 175 -4.50 -0.90 -9.71
C ARG A 175 -4.47 0.53 -9.21
N GLU A 176 -3.27 1.09 -9.14
CA GLU A 176 -3.07 2.52 -8.99
C GLU A 176 -3.35 3.23 -10.32
N GLY A 177 -3.80 4.48 -10.26
CA GLY A 177 -4.06 5.26 -11.46
C GLY A 177 -4.11 6.75 -11.22
N VAL A 178 -4.02 7.50 -12.31
CA VAL A 178 -4.19 8.96 -12.32
C VAL A 178 -5.45 9.34 -13.08
N VAL A 179 -6.26 10.22 -12.50
CA VAL A 179 -7.48 10.74 -13.14
C VAL A 179 -7.07 11.60 -14.34
N LEU A 180 -7.62 11.29 -15.52
CA LEU A 180 -7.34 11.97 -16.77
C LEU A 180 -8.16 13.26 -16.89
N ASP A 181 -7.56 14.28 -17.51
CA ASP A 181 -8.26 15.49 -17.90
C ASP A 181 -9.09 15.24 -19.16
N ARG A 182 -10.28 14.65 -18.96
CA ARG A 182 -11.20 14.30 -20.05
C ARG A 182 -12.60 14.78 -19.71
N PRO A 183 -13.26 15.55 -20.58
CA PRO A 183 -14.61 16.02 -20.33
C PRO A 183 -15.59 14.84 -20.33
N THR A 184 -16.30 14.66 -19.22
CA THR A 184 -17.36 13.64 -19.07
C THR A 184 -18.71 14.31 -18.83
N LYS A 185 -19.78 13.65 -19.29
CA LYS A 185 -21.14 14.11 -18.97
C LYS A 185 -21.37 13.94 -17.46
N PRO A 186 -22.11 14.86 -16.80
CA PRO A 186 -22.47 14.70 -15.40
C PRO A 186 -23.09 13.32 -15.15
N GLY A 187 -22.62 12.63 -14.10
CA GLY A 187 -23.08 11.28 -13.74
C GLY A 187 -22.46 10.11 -14.53
N ARG A 188 -21.52 10.37 -15.46
CA ARG A 188 -20.75 9.31 -16.15
C ARG A 188 -19.40 9.00 -15.47
N GLY A 189 -19.11 9.65 -14.35
CA GLY A 189 -17.85 9.52 -13.61
C GLY A 189 -16.64 10.10 -14.36
N SER A 190 -15.44 9.64 -14.02
CA SER A 190 -14.17 10.06 -14.62
C SER A 190 -13.45 8.89 -15.31
N PHE A 191 -12.42 9.21 -16.09
CA PHE A 191 -11.51 8.22 -16.69
C PHE A 191 -10.17 8.24 -15.97
N VAL A 192 -9.59 7.06 -15.78
CA VAL A 192 -8.34 6.86 -15.04
C VAL A 192 -7.36 6.08 -15.91
N ASN A 193 -6.12 6.55 -15.96
CA ASN A 193 -5.01 5.79 -16.51
C ASN A 193 -4.39 4.91 -15.42
N CYS A 194 -4.70 3.61 -15.48
CA CYS A 194 -4.18 2.58 -14.56
C CYS A 194 -2.98 1.78 -15.14
N GLY A 195 -2.27 2.33 -16.14
CA GLY A 195 -1.13 1.64 -16.77
C GLY A 195 -1.53 0.41 -17.58
N MET A 196 -2.79 0.34 -18.02
CA MET A 196 -3.32 -0.75 -18.85
C MET A 196 -3.45 -0.30 -20.31
N ARG A 197 -3.69 -1.25 -21.22
CA ARG A 197 -3.96 -0.95 -22.64
C ARG A 197 -5.24 -0.13 -22.85
N LYS A 198 -6.23 -0.31 -21.96
CA LYS A 198 -7.51 0.41 -21.98
C LYS A 198 -7.64 1.26 -20.72
N GLU A 199 -8.17 2.47 -20.87
CA GLU A 199 -8.54 3.33 -19.74
C GLU A 199 -9.60 2.66 -18.87
N VAL A 200 -9.62 3.02 -17.58
CA VAL A 200 -10.64 2.57 -16.64
C VAL A 200 -11.63 3.70 -16.40
N GLN A 201 -12.91 3.43 -16.65
CA GLN A 201 -14.00 4.33 -16.28
C GLN A 201 -14.41 4.04 -14.85
N ILE A 202 -14.41 5.07 -14.01
CA ILE A 202 -14.82 5.01 -12.61
C ILE A 202 -16.21 5.60 -12.39
N ASP A 203 -16.84 5.23 -11.28
CA ASP A 203 -18.16 5.66 -10.84
C ASP A 203 -18.19 7.11 -10.33
N LYS A 204 -17.09 7.60 -9.76
CA LYS A 204 -16.97 8.95 -9.17
C LYS A 204 -16.46 9.98 -10.17
N GLN A 205 -16.96 11.20 -10.05
CA GLN A 205 -16.42 12.37 -10.74
C GLN A 205 -15.35 13.01 -9.85
N LEU A 206 -14.09 12.88 -10.27
CA LEU A 206 -12.92 13.35 -9.53
C LEU A 206 -12.13 14.37 -10.35
N ASN A 207 -11.36 15.21 -9.65
CA ASN A 207 -10.50 16.20 -10.28
C ASN A 207 -9.36 15.51 -11.04
N PRO A 208 -9.01 16.00 -12.25
CA PRO A 208 -7.85 15.53 -12.99
C PRO A 208 -6.55 15.62 -12.19
N GLY A 209 -5.62 14.70 -12.45
CA GLY A 209 -4.31 14.66 -11.79
C GLY A 209 -4.31 13.97 -10.42
N LEU A 210 -5.46 13.60 -9.86
CA LEU A 210 -5.51 12.86 -8.59
C LEU A 210 -5.03 11.42 -8.76
N ARG A 211 -4.18 10.95 -7.84
CA ARG A 211 -3.82 9.53 -7.69
C ARG A 211 -4.94 8.80 -6.97
N VAL A 212 -5.37 7.67 -7.53
CA VAL A 212 -6.48 6.86 -7.00
C VAL A 212 -6.16 5.37 -7.07
N THR A 213 -6.64 4.62 -6.09
CA THR A 213 -6.66 3.16 -6.12
C THR A 213 -8.00 2.69 -6.69
N VAL A 214 -7.94 1.91 -7.76
CA VAL A 214 -9.12 1.42 -8.48
C VAL A 214 -9.23 -0.09 -8.32
N ARG A 215 -10.38 -0.55 -7.84
CA ARG A 215 -10.76 -1.97 -7.88
C ARG A 215 -11.43 -2.25 -9.22
N LEU A 216 -10.85 -3.15 -10.01
CA LEU A 216 -11.42 -3.52 -11.31
C LEU A 216 -12.67 -4.39 -11.10
N GLU A 217 -13.74 -4.10 -11.84
CA GLU A 217 -14.96 -4.92 -11.81
C GLU A 217 -14.73 -6.25 -12.53
N GLU A 218 -15.36 -7.33 -12.09
CA GLU A 218 -15.41 -8.59 -12.85
C GLU A 218 -16.86 -9.05 -13.03
N PRO A 219 -17.25 -9.59 -14.21
CA PRO A 219 -16.43 -9.78 -15.41
C PRO A 219 -16.29 -8.51 -16.26
N GLN A 220 -15.11 -8.32 -16.86
CA GLN A 220 -14.87 -7.26 -17.84
C GLN A 220 -15.36 -7.66 -19.23
N ASN A 221 -15.99 -6.75 -19.98
CA ASN A 221 -16.38 -7.01 -21.36
C ASN A 221 -15.16 -6.80 -22.31
N PRO A 222 -14.67 -7.84 -23.02
CA PRO A 222 -13.51 -7.72 -23.91
C PRO A 222 -13.70 -6.75 -25.07
N GLU A 223 -14.94 -6.58 -25.54
CA GLU A 223 -15.28 -5.71 -26.67
C GLU A 223 -15.43 -4.23 -26.25
N ALA A 224 -15.54 -3.96 -24.96
CA ALA A 224 -15.67 -2.60 -24.47
C ALA A 224 -14.39 -1.78 -24.75
N LYS A 225 -14.57 -0.52 -25.15
CA LYS A 225 -13.46 0.42 -25.40
C LYS A 225 -12.70 0.80 -24.11
N VAL A 226 -13.35 0.67 -22.96
CA VAL A 226 -12.83 1.01 -21.64
C VAL A 226 -13.13 -0.12 -20.67
N ARG A 227 -12.29 -0.30 -19.66
CA ARG A 227 -12.60 -1.17 -18.51
C ARG A 227 -13.44 -0.39 -17.50
N LYS A 228 -14.13 -1.12 -16.62
CA LYS A 228 -14.88 -0.52 -15.50
C LYS A 228 -14.20 -0.80 -14.18
N GLY A 229 -14.26 0.14 -13.25
CA GLY A 229 -13.73 -0.03 -11.91
C GLY A 229 -14.38 0.93 -10.94
N THR A 230 -14.17 0.68 -9.65
CA THR A 230 -14.66 1.52 -8.56
C THR A 230 -13.47 2.09 -7.78
N VAL A 231 -13.58 3.35 -7.37
CA VAL A 231 -12.54 3.97 -6.55
C VAL A 231 -12.71 3.54 -5.09
N VAL A 232 -11.68 2.87 -4.57
CA VAL A 232 -11.61 2.39 -3.19
C VAL A 232 -10.57 3.19 -2.40
N SER A 233 -10.55 2.99 -1.07
CA SER A 233 -9.47 3.53 -0.25
C SER A 233 -8.13 2.89 -0.63
N SER A 234 -7.04 3.65 -0.56
CA SER A 234 -5.67 3.13 -0.74
C SER A 234 -5.30 2.04 0.26
N HIS A 235 -5.97 1.99 1.41
CA HIS A 235 -5.78 0.93 2.41
C HIS A 235 -6.56 -0.35 2.11
N HIS A 236 -7.51 -0.31 1.17
CA HIS A 236 -8.41 -1.43 0.88
C HIS A 236 -7.67 -2.69 0.40
N PRO A 237 -6.66 -2.62 -0.50
CA PRO A 237 -5.90 -3.80 -0.91
C PRO A 237 -5.25 -4.54 0.26
N ARG A 238 -4.71 -3.79 1.24
CA ARG A 238 -4.14 -4.34 2.47
C ARG A 238 -5.22 -4.89 3.40
N ALA A 239 -6.19 -4.06 3.74
CA ALA A 239 -7.17 -4.33 4.80
C ALA A 239 -8.17 -5.44 4.43
N VAL A 240 -8.45 -5.65 3.14
CA VAL A 240 -9.40 -6.65 2.65
C VAL A 240 -8.70 -7.82 1.98
N SER A 241 -7.70 -7.57 1.13
CA SER A 241 -7.09 -8.61 0.30
C SER A 241 -5.70 -9.07 0.77
N GLY A 242 -5.18 -8.47 1.85
CA GLY A 242 -3.86 -8.82 2.40
C GLY A 242 -2.69 -8.42 1.50
N LEU A 243 -2.93 -7.62 0.45
CA LEU A 243 -1.91 -7.20 -0.49
C LEU A 243 -1.12 -6.02 0.07
N TYR A 244 0.20 -6.12 0.06
CA TYR A 244 1.06 -4.97 0.29
C TYR A 244 0.88 -3.96 -0.86
N TRP A 245 0.66 -2.69 -0.52
CA TRP A 245 0.26 -1.66 -1.48
C TRP A 245 1.16 -0.41 -1.43
N GLY A 246 2.45 -0.63 -1.14
CA GLY A 246 3.43 0.43 -0.96
C GLY A 246 3.36 1.10 0.41
N TYR A 247 4.11 2.18 0.54
CA TYR A 247 4.18 3.00 1.74
C TYR A 247 3.79 4.44 1.44
N SER A 248 3.25 5.12 2.45
CA SER A 248 3.19 6.58 2.47
C SER A 248 4.51 7.15 2.99
N VAL A 249 4.83 8.40 2.63
CA VAL A 249 6.03 9.09 3.13
C VAL A 249 5.60 10.39 3.80
N ARG A 250 6.00 10.58 5.05
CA ARG A 250 5.69 11.76 5.85
C ARG A 250 6.98 12.43 6.32
N LEU A 251 7.02 13.75 6.24
CA LEU A 251 8.08 14.55 6.87
C LEU A 251 7.65 14.94 8.28
N ALA A 252 8.57 14.87 9.23
CA ALA A 252 8.37 15.36 10.60
C ALA A 252 9.48 16.36 10.93
N SER A 253 9.12 17.52 11.49
CA SER A 253 10.07 18.59 11.80
C SER A 253 11.02 18.28 12.97
N CYS A 254 10.66 17.29 13.79
CA CYS A 254 11.38 16.87 15.00
C CYS A 254 10.90 15.48 15.44
N LEU A 255 11.56 14.89 16.43
CA LEU A 255 11.20 13.56 16.93
C LEU A 255 9.79 13.52 17.56
N SER A 256 9.38 14.54 18.32
CA SER A 256 8.02 14.62 18.87
C SER A 256 6.94 14.74 17.79
N ALA A 257 7.25 15.33 16.63
CA ALA A 257 6.34 15.40 15.48
C ALA A 257 6.13 14.03 14.81
N VAL A 258 7.04 13.07 15.01
CA VAL A 258 6.81 11.68 14.58
C VAL A 258 5.54 11.15 15.25
N PHE A 259 5.38 11.37 16.55
CA PHE A 259 4.24 10.87 17.33
C PHE A 259 3.00 11.76 17.21
N SER A 260 3.17 13.08 17.38
CA SER A 260 2.04 14.02 17.46
C SER A 260 1.33 14.27 16.13
N GLU A 261 2.03 14.14 14.99
CA GLU A 261 1.47 14.29 13.64
C GLU A 261 1.16 12.93 12.98
N CYS A 262 0.88 11.91 13.81
CA CYS A 262 0.47 10.59 13.35
C CYS A 262 -0.82 10.67 12.50
N PRO A 263 -0.89 9.99 11.34
CA PRO A 263 -2.09 9.99 10.50
C PRO A 263 -3.26 9.18 11.09
N PHE A 264 -3.02 8.37 12.12
CA PHE A 264 -4.02 7.53 12.76
C PHE A 264 -4.69 8.28 13.93
N LYS A 265 -6.02 8.24 14.01
CA LYS A 265 -6.79 8.97 15.03
C LYS A 265 -6.44 8.55 16.46
N GLU A 266 -6.05 7.30 16.65
CA GLU A 266 -5.70 6.71 17.95
C GLU A 266 -4.18 6.77 18.21
N GLY A 267 -3.40 7.36 17.30
CA GLY A 267 -1.94 7.36 17.35
C GLY A 267 -1.33 6.00 16.99
N TYR A 268 -0.04 5.86 17.29
CA TYR A 268 0.63 4.57 17.30
C TYR A 268 0.40 3.91 18.66
N ASP A 269 -0.25 2.75 18.69
CA ASP A 269 -0.57 2.00 19.92
C ASP A 269 0.53 1.01 20.32
N LEU A 270 1.58 0.88 19.50
CA LEU A 270 2.82 0.23 19.84
C LEU A 270 4.01 1.02 19.27
N SER A 271 4.93 1.44 20.12
CA SER A 271 6.12 2.20 19.76
C SER A 271 7.39 1.47 20.17
N ILE A 272 8.32 1.33 19.23
CA ILE A 272 9.58 0.60 19.42
C ILE A 272 10.76 1.49 19.02
N GLY A 273 11.59 1.89 19.96
CA GLY A 273 12.88 2.51 19.70
C GLY A 273 13.96 1.45 19.50
N THR A 274 14.93 1.71 18.63
CA THR A 274 16.06 0.79 18.37
C THR A 274 17.39 1.41 18.81
N SER A 275 18.18 0.63 19.54
CA SER A 275 19.51 1.04 20.02
C SER A 275 20.31 -0.16 20.53
N GLU A 276 21.64 -0.10 20.40
CA GLU A 276 22.53 -1.09 21.01
C GLU A 276 22.41 -1.15 22.55
N ARG A 277 21.94 -0.07 23.17
CA ARG A 277 21.69 0.05 24.63
C ARG A 277 20.33 -0.49 25.07
N GLY A 278 19.47 -0.89 24.13
CA GLY A 278 18.15 -1.45 24.44
C GLY A 278 18.20 -2.87 25.01
N SER A 279 17.06 -3.36 25.49
CA SER A 279 16.90 -4.76 25.90
C SER A 279 16.91 -5.69 24.69
N SER A 280 17.33 -6.94 24.86
CA SER A 280 17.40 -7.91 23.75
C SER A 280 16.04 -8.14 23.09
N VAL A 281 16.00 -8.11 21.76
CA VAL A 281 14.81 -8.46 20.96
C VAL A 281 14.37 -9.93 21.15
N ASP A 282 15.32 -10.82 21.48
CA ASP A 282 15.06 -12.28 21.50
C ASP A 282 14.06 -12.69 22.59
N GLU A 283 13.95 -11.91 23.66
CA GLU A 283 13.17 -12.26 24.86
C GLU A 283 11.83 -11.53 24.95
N ILE A 284 11.45 -10.76 23.92
CA ILE A 284 10.28 -9.88 23.99
C ILE A 284 8.98 -10.59 23.63
N THR A 285 7.90 -10.16 24.29
CA THR A 285 6.54 -10.43 23.84
C THR A 285 5.85 -9.09 23.60
N LEU A 286 5.54 -8.83 22.33
CA LEU A 286 4.81 -7.62 21.95
C LEU A 286 3.31 -7.78 22.26
N PRO A 287 2.65 -6.73 22.79
CA PRO A 287 1.21 -6.72 22.99
C PRO A 287 0.47 -6.70 21.64
N SER A 288 -0.82 -7.06 21.64
CA SER A 288 -1.68 -6.86 20.46
C SER A 288 -1.77 -5.37 20.12
N PHE A 289 -1.70 -5.04 18.83
CA PHE A 289 -1.64 -3.65 18.36
C PHE A 289 -2.32 -3.51 16.99
N ARG A 290 -2.69 -2.27 16.64
CA ARG A 290 -3.22 -1.90 15.32
C ARG A 290 -2.24 -1.08 14.50
N HIS A 291 -1.47 -0.19 15.12
CA HIS A 291 -0.57 0.75 14.48
C HIS A 291 0.80 0.76 15.19
N ALA A 292 1.74 -0.05 14.71
CA ALA A 292 3.10 -0.09 15.25
C ALA A 292 4.00 0.96 14.59
N LEU A 293 4.89 1.55 15.38
CA LEU A 293 5.96 2.44 14.94
C LEU A 293 7.32 1.90 15.39
N VAL A 294 8.26 1.74 14.46
CA VAL A 294 9.66 1.40 14.77
C VAL A 294 10.55 2.58 14.42
N VAL A 295 11.30 3.09 15.41
CA VAL A 295 12.11 4.32 15.28
C VAL A 295 13.59 3.98 15.33
N PHE A 296 14.31 4.51 14.36
CA PHE A 296 15.75 4.35 14.20
C PHE A 296 16.46 5.68 14.39
N GLY A 297 17.62 5.63 15.04
CA GLY A 297 18.53 6.76 15.17
C GLY A 297 19.43 6.95 13.94
N GLY A 298 20.04 8.13 13.88
CA GLY A 298 21.07 8.47 12.91
C GLY A 298 22.45 7.97 13.35
N LEU A 299 23.49 8.71 13.00
CA LEU A 299 24.86 8.39 13.42
C LEU A 299 25.05 8.50 14.93
N GLU A 300 24.37 9.46 15.56
CA GLU A 300 24.46 9.78 16.99
C GLU A 300 23.40 9.06 17.83
N GLY A 301 22.65 8.12 17.24
CA GLY A 301 21.55 7.43 17.92
C GLY A 301 20.26 8.25 17.92
N LEU A 302 19.37 7.94 18.86
CA LEU A 302 18.10 8.64 19.04
C LEU A 302 18.24 9.88 19.94
N GLU A 303 19.34 9.94 20.69
CA GLU A 303 19.72 11.05 21.56
C GLU A 303 19.77 12.37 20.81
N ALA A 304 20.34 12.40 19.59
CA ALA A 304 20.42 13.63 18.79
C ALA A 304 19.05 14.23 18.48
N GLY A 305 18.04 13.39 18.20
CA GLY A 305 16.68 13.85 17.97
C GLY A 305 15.99 14.40 19.22
N ILE A 306 16.40 13.95 20.40
CA ILE A 306 15.86 14.40 21.70
C ILE A 306 16.51 15.71 22.09
N ASP A 307 17.84 15.80 22.03
CA ASP A 307 18.61 16.97 22.45
C ASP A 307 18.22 18.25 21.70
N VAL A 308 17.73 18.11 20.46
CA VAL A 308 17.31 19.21 19.60
C VAL A 308 15.81 19.54 19.72
N ASP A 309 14.99 18.61 20.23
CA ASP A 309 13.54 18.81 20.31
C ASP A 309 13.13 19.47 21.64
N PRO A 310 12.78 20.77 21.66
CA PRO A 310 12.46 21.47 22.90
C PRO A 310 11.16 20.98 23.55
N LYS A 311 10.36 20.16 22.86
CA LYS A 311 9.13 19.57 23.42
C LYS A 311 9.40 18.29 24.20
N LEU A 312 10.60 17.73 24.08
CA LEU A 312 11.01 16.51 24.78
C LEU A 312 11.88 16.89 25.98
N GLU A 313 11.29 16.95 27.16
CA GLU A 313 12.00 17.23 28.42
C GLU A 313 12.62 15.95 29.04
N VAL A 314 13.22 15.11 28.21
CA VAL A 314 13.80 13.82 28.63
C VAL A 314 15.22 13.70 28.09
N THR A 315 16.08 12.96 28.79
CA THR A 315 17.47 12.70 28.34
C THR A 315 17.67 11.26 27.88
N ASP A 316 16.86 10.33 28.39
CA ASP A 316 16.91 8.91 28.02
C ASP A 316 15.86 8.65 26.92
N PRO A 317 16.25 8.21 25.71
CA PRO A 317 15.28 7.86 24.69
C PRO A 317 14.32 6.75 25.08
N SER A 318 14.70 5.86 26.01
CA SER A 318 13.89 4.69 26.36
C SER A 318 12.49 5.06 26.86
N VAL A 319 12.33 6.21 27.50
CA VAL A 319 11.04 6.65 28.06
C VAL A 319 10.03 7.13 27.01
N LEU A 320 10.47 7.32 25.76
CA LEU A 320 9.61 7.73 24.66
C LEU A 320 8.88 6.55 23.99
N PHE A 321 9.28 5.31 24.31
CA PHE A 321 8.82 4.12 23.61
C PHE A 321 8.26 3.09 24.58
N ASP A 322 7.31 2.28 24.11
CA ASP A 322 6.81 1.12 24.86
C ASP A 322 7.92 0.06 24.99
N PHE A 323 8.74 -0.07 23.95
CA PHE A 323 9.91 -0.94 23.92
C PHE A 323 11.13 -0.21 23.38
N TYR A 324 12.28 -0.40 24.03
CA TYR A 324 13.57 0.13 23.56
C TYR A 324 14.56 -1.01 23.41
N LEU A 325 14.85 -1.40 22.17
CA LEU A 325 15.38 -2.73 21.86
C LEU A 325 16.74 -2.71 21.16
N ASN A 326 17.59 -3.64 21.56
CA ASN A 326 18.74 -4.09 20.80
C ASN A 326 18.33 -5.28 19.91
N THR A 327 18.32 -5.05 18.60
CA THR A 327 17.89 -6.02 17.58
C THR A 327 19.01 -6.86 17.01
N CYS A 328 20.26 -6.63 17.44
CA CYS A 328 21.42 -7.44 17.09
C CYS A 328 22.34 -7.63 18.32
N PRO A 329 21.91 -8.42 19.32
CA PRO A 329 22.76 -8.71 20.47
C PRO A 329 24.10 -9.32 20.04
N SER A 330 25.18 -8.94 20.73
CA SER A 330 26.54 -9.40 20.42
C SER A 330 27.04 -9.04 19.01
N GLN A 331 26.65 -7.87 18.48
CA GLN A 331 27.16 -7.37 17.20
C GLN A 331 28.70 -7.37 17.14
N GLY A 332 29.26 -7.87 16.04
CA GLY A 332 30.72 -7.94 15.83
C GLY A 332 31.34 -6.63 15.32
N SER A 333 30.52 -5.68 14.89
CA SER A 333 30.94 -4.32 14.51
C SER A 333 30.67 -3.37 15.67
N ARG A 334 31.49 -2.32 15.81
CA ARG A 334 31.25 -1.26 16.79
C ARG A 334 29.94 -0.52 16.51
N THR A 335 29.59 -0.38 15.24
CA THR A 335 28.43 0.39 14.79
C THR A 335 27.73 -0.36 13.68
N ILE A 336 26.40 -0.38 13.73
CA ILE A 336 25.52 -0.82 12.65
C ILE A 336 24.92 0.44 12.02
N ARG A 337 25.06 0.63 10.71
CA ARG A 337 24.52 1.80 10.02
C ARG A 337 22.99 1.71 9.93
N THR A 338 22.29 2.83 9.88
CA THR A 338 20.81 2.88 9.91
C THR A 338 20.16 2.00 8.83
N GLU A 339 20.69 1.99 7.60
CA GLU A 339 20.18 1.15 6.50
C GLU A 339 20.40 -0.36 6.71
N GLU A 340 21.44 -0.74 7.47
CA GLU A 340 21.70 -2.12 7.87
C GLU A 340 20.78 -2.51 9.04
N ALA A 341 20.68 -1.61 10.03
CA ALA A 341 19.84 -1.77 11.21
C ALA A 341 18.37 -1.94 10.83
N LEU A 342 17.89 -1.25 9.79
CA LEU A 342 16.53 -1.43 9.26
C LEU A 342 16.24 -2.87 8.86
N LEU A 343 17.11 -3.48 8.04
CA LEU A 343 16.93 -4.86 7.59
C LEU A 343 17.02 -5.86 8.75
N ILE A 344 17.99 -5.67 9.64
CA ILE A 344 18.20 -6.55 10.80
C ILE A 344 17.00 -6.48 11.74
N SER A 345 16.59 -5.26 12.11
CA SER A 345 15.53 -5.02 13.08
C SER A 345 14.18 -5.48 12.58
N LEU A 346 13.81 -5.17 11.32
CA LEU A 346 12.54 -5.61 10.76
C LEU A 346 12.49 -7.13 10.58
N SER A 347 13.63 -7.76 10.26
CA SER A 347 13.74 -9.23 10.23
C SER A 347 13.56 -9.85 11.61
N ALA A 348 14.20 -9.28 12.64
CA ALA A 348 14.11 -9.77 14.01
C ALA A 348 12.70 -9.57 14.59
N LEU A 349 12.06 -8.43 14.34
CA LEU A 349 10.74 -8.09 14.86
C LEU A 349 9.60 -8.82 14.15
N ARG A 350 9.76 -9.21 12.87
CA ARG A 350 8.71 -9.88 12.07
C ARG A 350 7.99 -11.02 12.80
N PRO A 351 8.67 -12.03 13.37
CA PRO A 351 7.99 -13.12 14.09
C PRO A 351 7.20 -12.63 15.32
N HIS A 352 7.72 -11.63 16.05
CA HIS A 352 7.03 -11.07 17.23
C HIS A 352 5.78 -10.28 16.81
N ILE A 353 5.88 -9.50 15.72
CA ILE A 353 4.75 -8.77 15.14
C ILE A 353 3.67 -9.74 14.66
N GLU A 354 4.04 -10.80 13.93
CA GLU A 354 3.10 -11.82 13.46
C GLU A 354 2.36 -12.51 14.62
N LYS A 355 3.04 -12.73 15.74
CA LYS A 355 2.44 -13.32 16.96
C LYS A 355 1.49 -12.34 17.65
N ALA A 356 1.90 -11.07 17.81
CA ALA A 356 1.10 -10.03 18.44
C ALA A 356 -0.24 -9.81 17.73
N VAL A 357 -0.23 -9.78 16.40
CA VAL A 357 -1.43 -9.54 15.58
C VAL A 357 -2.38 -10.74 15.55
N LYS A 358 -1.86 -11.98 15.68
CA LYS A 358 -2.68 -13.20 15.70
C LYS A 358 -3.40 -13.42 17.04
N THR A 359 -2.94 -12.78 18.10
CA THR A 359 -3.56 -12.91 19.42
C THR A 359 -4.73 -11.95 19.48
N PRO A 360 -6.00 -12.42 19.48
CA PRO A 360 -7.13 -11.52 19.70
C PRO A 360 -6.94 -10.86 21.06
N GLY A 361 -6.98 -9.53 21.10
CA GLY A 361 -6.98 -8.81 22.36
C GLY A 361 -8.19 -9.25 23.18
N ASP A 362 -7.94 -9.81 24.37
CA ASP A 362 -8.94 -9.83 25.44
C ASP A 362 -9.13 -8.38 25.89
N SER A 363 -10.02 -7.66 25.21
CA SER A 363 -10.47 -6.33 25.60
C SER A 363 -11.93 -6.13 25.27
#